data_AF-G2XBU1-F1
#
_entry.id   AF-G2XBU1-F1
#
_cell.length_a   1.000
_cell.length_b   1.000
_cell.length_c   1.000
_cell.angle_alpha   90.00
_cell.angle_beta   90.00
_cell.angle_gamma   90.00
#
_symmetry.space_group_name_H-M   'P 1'
#
loop_
_entity.id
_entity.type
_entity.pdbx_description
1 polymer ?
#
loop_
_entity_poly.entity_id
_entity_poly.type
_entity_poly.pdbx_seq_one_letter_code
_entity_poly.pdbx_strand_id
1 'polypeptide(L)'
;MDNKEAEAAPTAPNILRLPAELQLHIIQHLTFGELEHLRRTCRFYRAFISPAVVGRLFGTAHRLQAALLSTCRDCLRTEDPVASSPPTMLWADVASADWPLASRCVVCAFKARDLYVDEQITFADWTSAYVCRWCGMPVHVGRTSDYTSMQVNEFHVPCWDAYKRVHHRFLLLGLLSAGVAVLASASSMVLVPRNLKIVMPAVINLVLGLLVYVIMWFRTDKSRTFHFVAVIDVVIVAIWISSLVEFGAMMRNDRTGTISTLDTVFLGMLPIGIAMIVRLLDIAGNIVLATDYRHWQRRIPSTGWVERTWRPVETFLVHFTWPKITEAEYPYRMLWYGFGRLGGTIVRMRQSEKDIEMGTIPARPGSA
;
A
#
# COMPACT_ATOMS: atom_id res chain seq x y z
N MET A 1 62.78 16.20 37.48
CA MET A 1 61.70 15.23 37.75
C MET A 1 60.41 15.99 37.54
N ASP A 2 59.90 15.85 36.33
CA ASP A 2 58.65 16.44 35.86
C ASP A 2 57.48 15.86 36.63
N ASN A 3 56.57 16.72 37.10
CA ASN A 3 55.20 16.29 37.36
C ASN A 3 54.25 17.30 36.73
N LYS A 4 53.71 16.83 35.60
CA LYS A 4 52.71 17.42 34.73
C LYS A 4 51.60 18.14 35.50
N GLU A 5 51.45 19.42 35.19
CA GLU A 5 50.16 20.10 35.26
C GLU A 5 49.18 19.29 34.40
N ALA A 6 48.18 18.69 35.05
CA ALA A 6 47.06 18.08 34.35
C ALA A 6 46.20 19.21 33.77
N GLU A 7 46.52 19.60 32.55
CA GLU A 7 45.71 20.46 31.69
C GLU A 7 44.31 19.85 31.60
N ALA A 8 43.36 20.44 32.33
CA ALA A 8 41.97 20.02 32.32
C ALA A 8 41.44 20.19 30.90
N ALA A 9 41.01 19.09 30.29
CA ALA A 9 40.41 19.08 28.96
C ALA A 9 39.32 20.16 28.87
N PRO A 10 39.30 21.00 27.82
CA PRO A 10 38.30 22.05 27.68
C PRO A 10 36.91 21.40 27.66
N THR A 11 36.14 21.64 28.71
CA THR A 11 34.72 21.30 28.75
C THR A 11 34.06 21.89 27.52
N ALA A 12 33.40 21.05 26.72
CA ALA A 12 32.74 21.47 25.49
C ALA A 12 31.94 22.77 25.73
N PRO A 13 32.07 23.78 24.85
CA PRO A 13 31.44 25.06 25.05
C PRO A 13 29.92 24.90 25.18
N ASN A 14 29.38 25.28 26.34
CA ASN A 14 27.95 25.15 26.62
C ASN A 14 27.20 26.36 26.05
N ILE A 15 26.47 26.14 24.95
CA ILE A 15 25.69 27.16 24.25
C ILE A 15 24.70 27.89 25.19
N LEU A 16 24.23 27.24 26.26
CA LEU A 16 23.28 27.82 27.23
C LEU A 16 23.90 28.91 28.11
N ARG A 17 25.23 29.04 28.14
CA ARG A 17 25.93 30.09 28.89
C ARG A 17 26.10 31.40 28.11
N LEU A 18 25.69 31.44 26.83
CA LEU A 18 25.69 32.67 26.05
C LEU A 18 24.72 33.70 26.66
N PRO A 19 25.08 35.00 26.68
CA PRO A 19 24.19 36.10 27.01
C PRO A 19 22.85 36.04 26.26
N ALA A 20 21.78 36.54 26.87
CA ALA A 20 20.43 36.47 26.34
C ALA A 20 20.29 37.13 24.95
N GLU A 21 21.08 38.16 24.68
CA GLU A 21 21.11 38.89 23.41
C GLU A 21 21.64 37.99 22.29
N LEU A 22 22.71 37.24 22.56
CA LEU A 22 23.26 36.28 21.60
C LEU A 22 22.33 35.09 21.41
N GLN A 23 21.65 34.63 22.46
CA GLN A 23 20.60 33.61 22.35
C GLN A 23 19.48 34.09 21.42
N LEU A 24 19.01 35.32 21.61
CA LEU A 24 17.95 35.90 20.79
C LEU A 24 18.39 36.06 19.33
N HIS A 25 19.65 36.47 19.12
CA HIS A 25 20.25 36.60 17.79
C HIS A 25 20.37 35.24 17.07
N ILE A 26 20.67 34.16 17.79
CA ILE A 26 20.67 32.80 17.22
C ILE A 26 19.24 32.39 16.84
N ILE A 27 18.29 32.59 17.77
CA ILE A 27 16.88 32.21 17.62
C ILE A 27 16.20 32.92 16.45
N GLN A 28 16.59 34.15 16.11
CA GLN A 28 16.00 34.89 14.98
C GLN A 28 16.27 34.25 13.61
N HIS A 29 17.31 33.39 13.51
CA HIS A 29 17.67 32.69 12.28
C HIS A 29 17.02 31.32 12.16
N LEU A 30 16.29 30.88 13.18
CA LEU A 30 15.62 29.59 13.20
C LEU A 30 14.22 29.71 12.61
N THR A 31 13.82 28.69 11.88
CA THR A 31 12.45 28.53 11.39
C THR A 31 11.49 28.24 12.55
N PHE A 32 10.18 28.45 12.33
CA PHE A 32 9.17 28.15 13.34
C PHE A 32 9.28 26.71 13.87
N GLY A 33 9.47 25.74 12.97
CA GLY A 33 9.63 24.34 13.34
C GLY A 33 10.83 24.07 14.26
N GLU A 34 11.97 24.70 14.01
CA GLU A 34 13.18 24.56 14.83
C GLU A 34 13.01 25.22 16.21
N LEU A 35 12.35 26.38 16.26
CA LEU A 35 12.00 27.05 17.52
C LEU A 35 11.12 26.16 18.39
N GLU A 36 10.09 25.56 17.81
CA GLU A 36 9.19 24.65 18.52
C GLU A 36 9.91 23.35 18.93
N HIS A 37 10.82 22.84 18.09
CA HIS A 37 11.66 21.69 18.44
C HIS A 37 12.56 21.98 19.65
N LEU A 38 13.20 23.15 19.70
CA LEU A 38 14.01 23.59 20.85
C LEU A 38 13.16 23.75 22.12
N ARG A 39 11.94 24.29 22.00
CA ARG A 39 11.00 24.40 23.12
C ARG A 39 10.58 23.04 23.69
N ARG A 40 10.47 22.02 22.83
CA ARG A 40 10.10 20.65 23.25
C ARG A 40 11.28 19.88 23.87
N THR A 41 12.50 20.14 23.42
CA THR A 41 13.70 19.39 23.83
C THR A 41 14.42 20.00 25.03
N CYS A 42 14.37 21.32 25.22
CA CYS A 42 15.13 22.01 26.27
C CYS A 42 14.24 22.88 27.18
N ARG A 43 14.33 22.66 28.51
CA ARG A 43 13.57 23.45 29.50
C ARG A 43 13.93 24.93 29.48
N PHE A 44 15.20 25.27 29.25
CA PHE A 44 15.65 26.66 29.14
C PHE A 44 14.97 27.36 27.97
N TYR A 45 15.06 26.81 26.75
CA TYR A 45 14.42 27.39 25.57
C TYR A 45 12.89 27.37 25.64
N ARG A 46 12.28 26.41 26.35
CA ARG A 46 10.85 26.42 26.63
C ARG A 46 10.40 27.66 27.41
N ALA A 47 11.19 28.08 28.40
CA ALA A 47 10.93 29.30 29.18
C ALA A 47 11.33 30.57 28.41
N PHE A 48 12.48 30.52 27.72
CA PHE A 48 13.03 31.67 26.99
C PHE A 48 12.19 32.07 25.77
N ILE A 49 11.77 31.11 24.94
CA ILE A 49 11.05 31.35 23.68
C ILE A 49 9.54 31.48 23.95
N SER A 50 9.11 32.41 24.81
CA SER A 50 7.67 32.56 25.14
C SER A 50 6.81 32.94 23.92
N PRO A 51 5.48 32.75 23.95
CA PRO A 51 4.59 33.17 22.85
C PRO A 51 4.74 34.65 22.47
N ALA A 52 5.03 35.52 23.44
CA ALA A 52 5.30 36.94 23.20
C ALA A 52 6.64 37.19 22.48
N VAL A 53 7.64 36.32 22.68
CA VAL A 53 8.90 36.35 21.92
C VAL A 53 8.66 35.87 20.49
N VAL A 54 7.93 34.77 20.31
CA VAL A 54 7.55 34.28 18.97
C VAL A 54 6.78 35.35 18.18
N GLY A 55 5.78 35.97 18.79
CA GLY A 55 5.03 37.06 18.13
C GLY A 55 5.93 38.22 17.69
N ARG A 56 6.93 38.58 18.51
CA ARG A 56 7.92 39.62 18.16
C ARG A 56 8.88 39.21 17.05
N LEU A 57 9.31 37.95 17.01
CA LEU A 57 10.23 37.42 16.00
C LEU A 57 9.60 37.42 14.60
N PHE A 58 8.35 36.97 14.48
CA PHE A 58 7.65 36.94 13.18
C PHE A 58 7.01 38.29 12.82
N GLY A 59 6.85 39.18 13.80
CA GLY A 59 6.38 40.56 13.65
C GLY A 59 4.87 40.65 13.44
N THR A 60 4.38 40.22 12.28
CA THR A 60 2.95 40.27 11.93
C THR A 60 2.28 38.91 12.10
N ALA A 61 0.99 38.92 12.48
CA ALA A 61 0.18 37.71 12.58
C ALA A 61 0.16 36.91 11.27
N HIS A 62 0.15 37.61 10.12
CA HIS A 62 0.20 36.98 8.80
C HIS A 62 1.51 36.22 8.54
N ARG A 63 2.68 36.75 8.93
CA ARG A 63 3.96 36.05 8.78
C ARG A 63 4.06 34.83 9.68
N LEU A 64 3.56 34.94 10.91
CA LEU A 64 3.47 33.81 11.82
C LEU A 64 2.55 32.72 11.25
N GLN A 65 1.38 33.10 10.72
CA GLN A 65 0.46 32.16 10.09
C GLN A 65 1.08 31.48 8.87
N ALA A 66 1.77 32.22 8.00
CA ALA A 66 2.48 31.65 6.86
C ALA A 66 3.55 30.63 7.31
N ALA A 67 4.31 30.94 8.36
CA ALA A 67 5.30 30.03 8.94
C ALA A 67 4.68 28.78 9.56
N LEU A 68 3.49 28.91 10.20
CA LEU A 68 2.73 27.78 10.74
C LEU A 68 2.24 26.87 9.61
N LEU A 69 1.74 27.44 8.51
CA LEU A 69 1.25 26.69 7.36
C LEU A 69 2.38 26.02 6.56
N SER A 70 3.60 26.58 6.55
CA SER A 70 4.76 25.95 5.92
C SER A 70 5.52 24.96 6.81
N THR A 71 5.07 24.75 8.06
CA THR A 71 5.69 23.82 9.01
C THR A 71 4.85 22.57 9.20
N CYS A 72 5.42 21.39 8.95
CA CYS A 72 4.72 20.13 9.22
C CYS A 72 4.46 19.95 10.72
N ARG A 73 3.20 19.75 11.12
CA ARG A 73 2.79 19.55 12.51
C ARG A 73 3.53 18.41 13.23
N ASP A 74 3.78 17.31 12.52
CA ASP A 74 4.28 16.07 13.15
C ASP A 74 5.81 16.07 13.28
N CYS A 75 6.53 16.41 12.21
CA CYS A 75 7.99 16.39 12.20
C CYS A 75 8.64 17.75 12.44
N LEU A 76 7.84 18.83 12.51
CA LEU A 76 8.30 20.22 12.66
C LEU A 76 9.31 20.65 11.59
N ARG A 77 9.36 19.95 10.45
CA ARG A 77 10.16 20.40 9.31
C ARG A 77 9.41 21.53 8.62
N THR A 78 10.09 22.66 8.52
CA THR A 78 9.65 23.79 7.70
C THR A 78 10.16 23.56 6.27
N GLU A 79 9.29 23.70 5.28
CA GLU A 79 9.72 23.69 3.88
C GLU A 79 9.57 25.05 3.26
N ASP A 80 10.59 25.47 2.51
CA ASP A 80 10.47 26.60 1.62
C ASP A 80 9.67 26.17 0.38
N PRO A 81 8.50 26.79 0.11
CA PRO A 81 7.62 26.40 -0.99
C PRO A 81 8.25 26.65 -2.38
N VAL A 82 9.31 27.46 -2.45
CA VAL A 82 10.03 27.77 -3.70
C VAL A 82 11.22 26.83 -3.93
N ALA A 83 11.85 26.32 -2.88
CA ALA A 83 13.06 25.49 -2.98
C ALA A 83 12.75 23.99 -3.09
N SER A 84 11.59 23.55 -2.56
CA SER A 84 11.18 22.15 -2.56
C SER A 84 10.42 21.80 -3.85
N SER A 85 11.14 21.35 -4.87
CA SER A 85 10.56 20.79 -6.09
C SER A 85 10.85 19.29 -6.17
N PRO A 86 9.84 18.40 -6.08
CA PRO A 86 8.40 18.68 -5.97
C PRO A 86 7.98 19.19 -4.58
N PRO A 87 6.83 19.89 -4.47
CA PRO A 87 6.29 20.34 -3.19
C PRO A 87 5.98 19.13 -2.32
N THR A 88 6.27 19.20 -1.02
CA THR A 88 5.97 18.10 -0.11
C THR A 88 4.99 18.45 1.00
N MET A 89 4.58 19.71 1.12
CA MET A 89 3.58 20.15 2.10
C MET A 89 2.16 20.08 1.54
N LEU A 90 1.30 19.32 2.22
CA LEU A 90 -0.12 19.21 1.90
C LEU A 90 -0.84 20.46 2.38
N TRP A 91 -1.86 20.86 1.61
CA TRP A 91 -2.75 21.94 1.99
C TRP A 91 -3.46 21.62 3.32
N ALA A 92 -3.53 22.62 4.20
CA ALA A 92 -4.21 22.50 5.48
C ALA A 92 -5.68 22.94 5.33
N ASP A 93 -6.61 22.11 5.76
CA ASP A 93 -8.01 22.49 5.84
C ASP A 93 -8.21 23.54 6.95
N VAL A 94 -8.82 24.68 6.59
CA VAL A 94 -9.12 25.78 7.51
C VAL A 94 -10.13 25.35 8.58
N ALA A 95 -10.96 24.35 8.29
CA ALA A 95 -11.93 23.80 9.23
C ALA A 95 -11.31 22.83 10.27
N SER A 96 -10.02 22.52 10.17
CA SER A 96 -9.37 21.60 11.10
C SER A 96 -9.21 22.20 12.50
N ALA A 97 -9.39 21.38 13.54
CA ALA A 97 -9.25 21.81 14.93
C ALA A 97 -7.84 22.32 15.29
N ASP A 98 -6.83 21.90 14.52
CA ASP A 98 -5.43 22.23 14.73
C ASP A 98 -4.98 23.47 13.91
N TRP A 99 -5.92 24.14 13.24
CA TRP A 99 -5.62 25.37 12.52
C TRP A 99 -5.07 26.45 13.49
N PRO A 100 -3.97 27.14 13.14
CA PRO A 100 -3.27 27.16 11.85
C PRO A 100 -2.11 26.16 11.66
N LEU A 101 -1.71 25.39 12.68
CA LEU A 101 -0.65 24.37 12.58
C LEU A 101 -1.22 23.02 12.12
N ALA A 102 -2.01 23.04 11.05
CA ALA A 102 -2.70 21.86 10.53
C ALA A 102 -1.99 21.21 9.34
N SER A 103 -0.98 21.87 8.76
CA SER A 103 -0.29 21.37 7.58
C SER A 103 0.63 20.19 7.92
N ARG A 104 0.76 19.29 6.95
CA ARG A 104 1.53 18.05 7.09
C ARG A 104 2.32 17.79 5.84
N CYS A 105 3.56 17.32 6.00
CA CYS A 105 4.34 16.87 4.86
C CYS A 105 3.85 15.50 4.37
N VAL A 106 4.05 15.21 3.10
CA VAL A 106 3.70 13.94 2.44
C VAL A 106 4.25 12.75 3.21
N VAL A 107 5.48 12.84 3.72
CA VAL A 107 6.12 11.73 4.46
C VAL A 107 5.37 11.43 5.75
N CYS A 108 4.94 12.45 6.49
CA CYS A 108 4.20 12.26 7.73
C CYS A 108 2.75 11.82 7.46
N ALA A 109 2.08 12.38 6.46
CA ALA A 109 0.76 11.93 6.03
C ALA A 109 0.78 10.47 5.54
N PHE A 110 1.82 10.07 4.80
CA PHE A 110 2.03 8.70 4.37
C PHE A 110 2.21 7.74 5.56
N LYS A 111 3.03 8.12 6.56
CA LYS A 111 3.22 7.33 7.78
C LYS A 111 1.94 7.21 8.60
N ALA A 112 1.12 8.25 8.62
CA ALA A 112 -0.15 8.28 9.36
C ALA A 112 -1.31 7.59 8.64
N ARG A 113 -1.11 7.07 7.41
CA ARG A 113 -2.12 6.41 6.57
C ARG A 113 -3.25 7.35 6.12
N ASP A 114 -2.95 8.63 5.97
CA ASP A 114 -3.92 9.65 5.56
C ASP A 114 -3.96 9.88 4.04
N LEU A 115 -3.10 9.19 3.28
CA LEU A 115 -3.09 9.23 1.82
C LEU A 115 -3.90 8.06 1.26
N TYR A 116 -4.94 8.41 0.50
CA TYR A 116 -5.86 7.47 -0.13
C TYR A 116 -5.75 7.54 -1.66
N VAL A 117 -5.81 6.38 -2.28
CA VAL A 117 -5.96 6.24 -3.73
C VAL A 117 -7.37 6.72 -4.12
N ASP A 118 -7.53 7.19 -5.35
CA ASP A 118 -8.77 7.80 -5.90
C ASP A 118 -9.10 9.20 -5.36
N GLU A 119 -8.31 9.70 -4.42
CA GLU A 119 -8.43 11.06 -3.88
C GLU A 119 -7.38 11.98 -4.51
N GLN A 120 -7.83 13.12 -5.02
CA GLN A 120 -6.94 14.18 -5.49
C GLN A 120 -6.47 14.99 -4.27
N ILE A 121 -5.16 15.03 -4.06
CA ILE A 121 -4.57 15.81 -2.98
C ILE A 121 -4.10 17.16 -3.51
N THR A 122 -4.23 18.20 -2.69
CA THR A 122 -3.76 19.55 -2.97
C THR A 122 -2.55 19.90 -2.11
N PHE A 123 -1.56 20.52 -2.75
CA PHE A 123 -0.35 21.00 -2.08
C PHE A 123 -0.47 22.48 -1.70
N ALA A 124 0.43 22.93 -0.84
CA ALA A 124 0.55 24.33 -0.43
C ALA A 124 0.79 25.30 -1.60
N ASP A 125 1.38 24.82 -2.71
CA ASP A 125 1.62 25.60 -3.93
C ASP A 125 0.45 25.58 -4.92
N TRP A 126 -0.71 25.07 -4.50
CA TRP A 126 -1.92 24.88 -5.32
C TRP A 126 -1.77 23.86 -6.46
N THR A 127 -0.67 23.11 -6.51
CA THR A 127 -0.59 21.97 -7.41
C THR A 127 -1.43 20.82 -6.86
N SER A 128 -1.96 20.02 -7.77
CA SER A 128 -2.69 18.80 -7.42
C SER A 128 -1.91 17.56 -7.82
N ALA A 129 -2.09 16.50 -7.05
CA ALA A 129 -1.55 15.19 -7.36
C ALA A 129 -2.57 14.09 -7.08
N TYR A 130 -2.35 12.96 -7.71
CA TYR A 130 -3.00 11.70 -7.34
C TYR A 130 -2.07 10.84 -6.52
N VAL A 131 -2.61 10.02 -5.62
CA VAL A 131 -1.81 9.07 -4.86
C VAL A 131 -1.48 7.86 -5.74
N CYS A 132 -0.18 7.53 -5.88
CA CYS A 132 0.23 6.41 -6.70
C CYS A 132 -0.32 5.08 -6.16
N ARG A 133 -1.05 4.34 -7.01
CA ARG A 133 -1.63 3.03 -6.66
C ARG A 133 -0.61 1.98 -6.24
N TRP A 134 0.62 2.05 -6.78
CA TRP A 134 1.68 1.09 -6.48
C TRP A 134 2.47 1.43 -5.22
N CYS A 135 2.90 2.67 -5.03
CA CYS A 135 3.81 3.04 -3.95
C CYS A 135 3.18 3.91 -2.85
N GLY A 136 2.02 4.51 -3.11
CA GLY A 136 1.28 5.39 -2.19
C GLY A 136 1.84 6.81 -2.07
N MET A 137 2.83 7.16 -2.87
CA MET A 137 3.38 8.52 -2.94
C MET A 137 2.68 9.34 -4.03
N PRO A 138 2.59 10.66 -3.88
CA PRO A 138 1.91 11.51 -4.85
C PRO A 138 2.57 11.53 -6.23
N VAL A 139 1.74 11.65 -7.26
CA VAL A 139 2.08 11.83 -8.67
C VAL A 139 1.54 13.19 -9.10
N HIS A 140 2.41 14.17 -9.31
CA HIS A 140 2.00 15.54 -9.66
C HIS A 140 1.40 15.60 -11.07
N VAL A 141 0.19 16.15 -11.16
CA VAL A 141 -0.53 16.32 -12.43
C VAL A 141 0.16 17.40 -13.26
N GLY A 142 0.46 17.11 -14.53
CA GLY A 142 0.98 18.09 -15.49
C GLY A 142 2.50 18.23 -15.59
N ARG A 143 3.29 17.46 -14.82
CA ARG A 143 4.77 17.44 -14.95
C ARG A 143 5.31 16.29 -15.80
N THR A 144 4.47 15.30 -16.09
CA THR A 144 4.76 14.23 -17.06
C THR A 144 3.98 14.54 -18.33
N SER A 145 4.67 15.07 -19.33
CA SER A 145 4.11 15.65 -20.57
C SER A 145 3.63 14.63 -21.62
N ASP A 146 3.46 13.37 -21.27
CA ASP A 146 3.02 12.33 -22.20
C ASP A 146 2.14 11.34 -21.44
N TYR A 147 1.23 10.68 -22.16
CA TYR A 147 0.22 9.70 -21.72
C TYR A 147 -1.18 10.26 -21.45
N THR A 148 -2.04 10.08 -22.46
CA THR A 148 -3.43 10.54 -22.62
C THR A 148 -4.48 9.67 -21.92
N SER A 149 -4.13 8.85 -20.92
CA SER A 149 -5.10 8.05 -20.16
C SER A 149 -5.02 8.34 -18.65
N MET A 150 -6.16 8.65 -18.03
CA MET A 150 -6.28 8.91 -16.58
C MET A 150 -5.64 7.81 -15.73
N GLN A 151 -5.67 6.56 -16.18
CA GLN A 151 -5.06 5.41 -15.48
C GLN A 151 -3.53 5.49 -15.38
N VAL A 152 -2.84 6.14 -16.32
CA VAL A 152 -1.37 6.31 -16.27
C VAL A 152 -0.98 7.43 -15.31
N ASN A 153 -1.87 8.40 -15.06
CA ASN A 153 -1.62 9.53 -14.16
C ASN A 153 -1.61 9.14 -12.68
N GLU A 154 -2.05 7.93 -12.35
CA GLU A 154 -2.09 7.39 -10.98
C GLU A 154 -0.92 6.42 -10.68
N PHE A 155 0.06 6.35 -11.57
CA PHE A 155 1.30 5.60 -11.36
C PHE A 155 2.53 6.44 -11.70
N HIS A 156 3.59 6.34 -10.90
CA HIS A 156 4.91 6.74 -11.40
C HIS A 156 5.34 5.78 -12.52
N VAL A 157 6.05 6.27 -13.54
CA VAL A 157 6.61 5.44 -14.63
C VAL A 157 7.32 4.16 -14.12
N PRO A 158 8.29 4.22 -13.17
CA PRO A 158 8.94 3.01 -12.67
C PRO A 158 7.99 2.08 -11.90
N CYS A 159 6.95 2.64 -11.28
CA CYS A 159 5.93 1.88 -10.57
C CYS A 159 5.00 1.14 -11.54
N TRP A 160 4.62 1.79 -12.64
CA TRP A 160 3.85 1.20 -13.72
C TRP A 160 4.60 0.04 -14.39
N ASP A 161 5.89 0.21 -14.64
CA ASP A 161 6.71 -0.88 -15.19
C ASP A 161 6.86 -2.05 -14.23
N ALA A 162 7.01 -1.78 -12.93
CA ALA A 162 7.03 -2.83 -11.91
C ALA A 162 5.69 -3.60 -11.88
N TYR A 163 4.58 -2.87 -11.91
CA TYR A 163 3.24 -3.46 -11.98
C TYR A 163 3.07 -4.34 -13.22
N LYS A 164 3.38 -3.83 -14.42
CA LYS A 164 3.30 -4.60 -15.68
C LYS A 164 4.12 -5.89 -15.62
N ARG A 165 5.33 -5.85 -15.05
CA ARG A 165 6.16 -7.06 -14.87
C ARG A 165 5.49 -8.08 -13.95
N VAL A 166 4.90 -7.64 -12.83
CA VAL A 166 4.17 -8.54 -11.92
C VAL A 166 2.93 -9.11 -12.60
N HIS A 167 2.17 -8.28 -13.30
CA HIS A 167 0.98 -8.71 -14.03
C HIS A 167 1.33 -9.75 -15.12
N HIS A 168 2.41 -9.54 -15.87
CA HIS A 168 2.87 -10.50 -16.87
C HIS A 168 3.29 -11.85 -16.25
N ARG A 169 4.01 -11.82 -15.12
CA ARG A 169 4.40 -13.05 -14.39
C ARG A 169 3.17 -13.80 -13.87
N PHE A 170 2.18 -13.09 -13.39
CA PHE A 170 0.90 -13.68 -12.98
C PHE A 170 0.21 -14.41 -14.13
N LEU A 171 0.13 -13.79 -15.32
CA LEU A 171 -0.45 -14.44 -16.51
C LEU A 171 0.31 -15.70 -16.91
N LEU A 172 1.65 -15.65 -16.90
CA LEU A 172 2.49 -16.81 -17.21
C LEU A 172 2.28 -17.95 -16.19
N LEU A 173 2.28 -17.63 -14.88
CA LEU A 173 2.03 -18.60 -13.82
C LEU A 173 0.63 -19.20 -13.90
N GLY A 174 -0.37 -18.39 -14.23
CA GLY A 174 -1.74 -18.84 -14.47
C GLY A 174 -1.82 -19.85 -15.61
N LEU A 175 -1.11 -19.61 -16.72
CA LEU A 175 -1.04 -20.52 -17.86
C LEU A 175 -0.30 -21.83 -17.51
N LEU A 176 0.82 -21.74 -16.79
CA LEU A 176 1.56 -22.92 -16.33
C LEU A 176 0.73 -23.76 -15.36
N SER A 177 0.04 -23.12 -14.41
CA SER A 177 -0.91 -23.76 -13.50
C SER A 177 -2.03 -24.48 -14.25
N ALA A 178 -2.58 -23.85 -15.30
CA ALA A 178 -3.61 -24.45 -16.14
C ALA A 178 -3.07 -25.71 -16.84
N GLY A 179 -1.86 -25.60 -17.40
CA GLY A 179 -1.15 -26.71 -18.04
C GLY A 179 -0.94 -27.89 -17.08
N VAL A 180 -0.49 -27.62 -15.84
CA VAL A 180 -0.30 -28.66 -14.82
C VAL A 180 -1.63 -29.33 -14.46
N ALA A 181 -2.72 -28.56 -14.31
CA ALA A 181 -4.04 -29.12 -14.00
C ALA A 181 -4.58 -30.00 -15.14
N VAL A 182 -4.39 -29.58 -16.39
CA VAL A 182 -4.75 -30.37 -17.58
C VAL A 182 -3.92 -31.65 -17.63
N LEU A 183 -2.60 -31.56 -17.43
CA LEU A 183 -1.70 -32.72 -17.40
C LEU A 183 -2.08 -33.70 -16.30
N ALA A 184 -2.33 -33.23 -15.08
CA ALA A 184 -2.76 -34.06 -13.95
C ALA A 184 -4.10 -34.78 -14.24
N SER A 185 -5.02 -34.10 -14.91
CA SER A 185 -6.32 -34.67 -15.28
C SER A 185 -6.17 -35.70 -16.39
N ALA A 186 -5.44 -35.37 -17.45
CA ALA A 186 -5.21 -36.25 -18.60
C ALA A 186 -4.42 -37.50 -18.21
N SER A 187 -3.36 -37.35 -17.42
CA SER A 187 -2.54 -38.48 -16.95
C SER A 187 -3.36 -39.43 -16.08
N SER A 188 -4.22 -38.91 -15.20
CA SER A 188 -5.14 -39.71 -14.39
C SER A 188 -6.10 -40.55 -15.26
N MET A 189 -6.57 -39.98 -16.36
CA MET A 189 -7.45 -40.69 -17.31
C MET A 189 -6.72 -41.74 -18.15
N VAL A 190 -5.47 -41.48 -18.53
CA VAL A 190 -4.67 -42.41 -19.35
C VAL A 190 -4.11 -43.56 -18.51
N LEU A 191 -3.61 -43.29 -17.32
CA LEU A 191 -3.01 -44.30 -16.44
C LEU A 191 -4.03 -45.29 -15.91
N VAL A 192 -5.22 -44.82 -15.55
CA VAL A 192 -6.22 -45.63 -14.83
C VAL A 192 -7.63 -45.43 -15.38
N PRO A 193 -7.87 -45.67 -16.69
CA PRO A 193 -9.12 -45.32 -17.37
C PRO A 193 -10.35 -46.04 -16.79
N ARG A 194 -10.14 -47.20 -16.14
CA ARG A 194 -11.21 -48.02 -15.56
C ARG A 194 -11.50 -47.71 -14.09
N ASN A 195 -10.65 -46.94 -13.40
CA ASN A 195 -10.88 -46.60 -12.00
C ASN A 195 -11.67 -45.28 -11.90
N LEU A 196 -12.99 -45.42 -11.83
CA LEU A 196 -13.92 -44.28 -11.74
C LEU A 196 -13.65 -43.40 -10.51
N LYS A 197 -13.07 -43.94 -9.44
CA LYS A 197 -12.72 -43.16 -8.24
C LYS A 197 -11.58 -42.16 -8.46
N ILE A 198 -10.85 -42.27 -9.56
CA ILE A 198 -9.76 -41.36 -9.94
C ILE A 198 -10.17 -40.53 -11.15
N VAL A 199 -10.78 -41.18 -12.14
CA VAL A 199 -11.22 -40.52 -13.38
C VAL A 199 -12.31 -39.48 -13.13
N MET A 200 -13.33 -39.79 -12.31
CA MET A 200 -14.43 -38.84 -12.05
C MET A 200 -13.92 -37.57 -11.34
N PRO A 201 -13.14 -37.66 -10.25
CA PRO A 201 -12.44 -36.50 -9.68
C PRO A 201 -11.60 -35.71 -10.68
N ALA A 202 -10.86 -36.38 -11.57
CA ALA A 202 -10.04 -35.71 -12.58
C ALA A 202 -10.89 -34.90 -13.58
N VAL A 203 -12.01 -35.46 -14.07
CA VAL A 203 -12.95 -34.74 -14.95
C VAL A 203 -13.56 -33.55 -14.21
N ILE A 204 -14.05 -33.74 -12.98
CA ILE A 204 -14.69 -32.68 -12.20
C ILE A 204 -13.69 -31.54 -11.94
N ASN A 205 -12.46 -31.86 -11.54
CA ASN A 205 -11.42 -30.86 -11.30
C ASN A 205 -11.02 -30.11 -12.56
N LEU A 206 -11.00 -30.77 -13.72
CA LEU A 206 -10.76 -30.11 -15.00
C LEU A 206 -11.86 -29.07 -15.30
N VAL A 207 -13.13 -29.46 -15.12
CA VAL A 207 -14.29 -28.57 -15.34
C VAL A 207 -14.30 -27.41 -14.35
N LEU A 208 -14.11 -27.67 -13.06
CA LEU A 208 -14.04 -26.63 -12.03
C LEU A 208 -12.84 -25.70 -12.25
N GLY A 209 -11.69 -26.24 -12.66
CA GLY A 209 -10.52 -25.45 -13.02
C GLY A 209 -10.81 -24.49 -14.17
N LEU A 210 -11.43 -24.98 -15.26
CA LEU A 210 -11.87 -24.15 -16.38
C LEU A 210 -12.86 -23.06 -15.93
N LEU A 211 -13.81 -23.40 -15.07
CA LEU A 211 -14.76 -22.43 -14.50
C LEU A 211 -14.03 -21.31 -13.74
N VAL A 212 -13.03 -21.63 -12.92
CA VAL A 212 -12.21 -20.62 -12.22
C VAL A 212 -11.52 -19.68 -13.21
N TYR A 213 -10.93 -20.20 -14.29
CA TYR A 213 -10.29 -19.38 -15.32
C TYR A 213 -11.29 -18.48 -16.04
N VAL A 214 -12.50 -18.98 -16.35
CA VAL A 214 -13.58 -18.17 -16.94
C VAL A 214 -13.98 -17.04 -15.99
N ILE A 215 -14.18 -17.33 -14.70
CA ILE A 215 -14.51 -16.31 -13.70
C ILE A 215 -13.40 -15.27 -13.60
N MET A 216 -12.12 -15.69 -13.62
CA MET A 216 -10.98 -14.77 -13.60
C MET A 216 -10.90 -13.89 -14.86
N TRP A 217 -11.24 -14.43 -16.03
CA TRP A 217 -11.23 -13.69 -17.29
C TRP A 217 -12.28 -12.59 -17.35
N PHE A 218 -13.50 -12.88 -16.87
CA PHE A 218 -14.61 -11.93 -16.84
C PHE A 218 -14.66 -11.04 -15.59
N ARG A 219 -13.70 -11.22 -14.66
CA ARG A 219 -13.63 -10.43 -13.44
C ARG A 219 -13.34 -8.96 -13.78
N THR A 220 -14.27 -8.08 -13.43
CA THR A 220 -14.10 -6.63 -13.53
C THR A 220 -13.47 -6.06 -12.25
N ASP A 221 -12.79 -4.93 -12.38
CA ASP A 221 -12.07 -4.25 -11.28
C ASP A 221 -12.99 -3.75 -10.15
N LYS A 222 -14.31 -3.81 -10.36
CA LYS A 222 -15.35 -3.33 -9.44
C LYS A 222 -15.99 -4.43 -8.59
N SER A 223 -15.70 -5.72 -8.85
CA SER A 223 -16.43 -6.84 -8.26
C SER A 223 -15.56 -7.72 -7.34
N ARG A 224 -15.97 -7.86 -6.06
CA ARG A 224 -15.35 -8.81 -5.12
C ARG A 224 -15.86 -10.24 -5.34
N THR A 225 -15.24 -10.97 -6.27
CA THR A 225 -15.52 -12.41 -6.51
C THR A 225 -14.50 -13.35 -5.85
N PHE A 226 -13.60 -12.82 -5.01
CA PHE A 226 -12.51 -13.58 -4.36
C PHE A 226 -13.02 -14.74 -3.48
N HIS A 227 -14.10 -14.52 -2.73
CA HIS A 227 -14.67 -15.54 -1.86
C HIS A 227 -15.23 -16.74 -2.64
N PHE A 228 -15.88 -16.49 -3.78
CA PHE A 228 -16.42 -17.56 -4.61
C PHE A 228 -15.32 -18.41 -5.22
N VAL A 229 -14.26 -17.77 -5.74
CA VAL A 229 -13.12 -18.50 -6.29
C VAL A 229 -12.39 -19.29 -5.20
N ALA A 230 -12.20 -18.72 -4.01
CA ALA A 230 -11.62 -19.45 -2.88
C ALA A 230 -12.42 -20.71 -2.51
N VAL A 231 -13.75 -20.63 -2.49
CA VAL A 231 -14.61 -21.79 -2.21
C VAL A 231 -14.44 -22.86 -3.28
N ILE A 232 -14.41 -22.49 -4.56
CA ILE A 232 -14.20 -23.44 -5.65
C ILE A 232 -12.82 -24.09 -5.54
N ASP A 233 -11.76 -23.32 -5.24
CA ASP A 233 -10.41 -23.86 -5.07
C ASP A 233 -10.32 -24.84 -3.89
N VAL A 234 -11.02 -24.58 -2.77
CA VAL A 234 -11.13 -25.53 -1.65
C VAL A 234 -11.78 -26.85 -2.08
N VAL A 235 -12.84 -26.78 -2.88
CA VAL A 235 -13.51 -27.97 -3.43
C VAL A 235 -12.56 -28.75 -4.34
N ILE A 236 -11.82 -28.06 -5.23
CA ILE A 236 -10.83 -28.70 -6.11
C ILE A 236 -9.76 -29.44 -5.30
N VAL A 237 -9.23 -28.81 -4.26
CA VAL A 237 -8.22 -29.42 -3.36
C VAL A 237 -8.78 -30.64 -2.65
N ALA A 238 -10.00 -30.57 -2.11
CA ALA A 238 -10.64 -31.70 -1.44
C ALA A 238 -10.83 -32.90 -2.37
N ILE A 239 -11.23 -32.66 -3.62
CA ILE A 239 -11.40 -33.69 -4.65
C ILE A 239 -10.04 -34.32 -5.00
N TRP A 240 -8.97 -33.52 -5.16
CA TRP A 240 -7.63 -34.05 -5.44
C TRP A 240 -7.07 -34.91 -4.30
N ILE A 241 -7.37 -34.58 -3.04
CA ILE A 241 -6.97 -35.41 -1.88
C ILE A 241 -7.55 -36.82 -2.01
N SER A 242 -8.83 -36.93 -2.40
CA SER A 242 -9.46 -38.23 -2.61
C SER A 242 -8.73 -39.05 -3.69
N SER A 243 -8.35 -38.43 -4.80
CA SER A 243 -7.59 -39.10 -5.86
C SER A 243 -6.22 -39.57 -5.39
N LEU A 244 -5.49 -38.75 -4.61
CA LEU A 244 -4.17 -39.12 -4.07
C LEU A 244 -4.24 -40.32 -3.11
N VAL A 245 -5.27 -40.38 -2.27
CA VAL A 245 -5.50 -41.51 -1.36
C VAL A 245 -5.73 -42.80 -2.14
N GLU A 246 -6.52 -42.74 -3.22
CA GLU A 246 -6.77 -43.91 -4.08
C GLU A 246 -5.53 -44.32 -4.88
N PHE A 247 -4.72 -43.37 -5.39
CA PHE A 247 -3.40 -43.69 -5.97
C PHE A 247 -2.47 -44.39 -4.97
N GLY A 248 -2.40 -43.91 -3.73
CA GLY A 248 -1.63 -44.55 -2.67
C GLY A 248 -2.14 -45.95 -2.32
N ALA A 249 -3.47 -46.14 -2.27
CA ALA A 249 -4.09 -47.42 -2.01
C ALA A 249 -3.81 -48.44 -3.13
N MET A 250 -3.85 -48.02 -4.40
CA MET A 250 -3.51 -48.86 -5.54
C MET A 250 -2.05 -49.31 -5.49
N MET A 251 -1.10 -48.40 -5.25
CA MET A 251 0.32 -48.77 -5.16
C MET A 251 0.60 -49.76 -4.02
N ARG A 252 -0.08 -49.62 -2.88
CA ARG A 252 0.07 -50.55 -1.76
C ARG A 252 -0.50 -51.94 -2.06
N ASN A 253 -1.56 -52.00 -2.86
CA ASN A 253 -2.32 -53.22 -3.13
C ASN A 253 -1.93 -53.91 -4.45
N ASP A 254 -1.12 -53.28 -5.32
CA ASP A 254 -0.68 -53.87 -6.59
C ASP A 254 0.36 -54.97 -6.34
N ARG A 255 -0.14 -56.18 -6.12
CA ARG A 255 0.66 -57.41 -5.96
C ARG A 255 1.12 -57.98 -7.31
N THR A 256 0.60 -57.46 -8.42
CA THR A 256 0.74 -58.02 -9.77
C THR A 256 1.68 -57.23 -10.67
N GLY A 257 2.14 -56.05 -10.24
CA GLY A 257 3.05 -55.19 -11.01
C GLY A 257 2.44 -54.69 -12.32
N THR A 258 1.11 -54.57 -12.36
CA THR A 258 0.38 -54.21 -13.59
C THR A 258 0.60 -52.76 -14.01
N ILE A 259 0.93 -51.89 -13.07
CA ILE A 259 1.25 -50.48 -13.33
C ILE A 259 2.64 -50.19 -12.79
N SER A 260 3.48 -49.56 -13.61
CA SER A 260 4.80 -49.08 -13.20
C SER A 260 4.63 -48.11 -12.01
N THR A 261 5.35 -48.38 -10.93
CA THR A 261 5.38 -47.51 -9.74
C THR A 261 5.90 -46.12 -10.08
N LEU A 262 6.87 -46.05 -11.00
CA LEU A 262 7.41 -44.78 -11.49
C LEU A 262 6.34 -43.97 -12.24
N ASP A 263 5.56 -44.61 -13.11
CA ASP A 263 4.52 -43.91 -13.86
C ASP A 263 3.41 -43.40 -12.93
N THR A 264 3.03 -44.19 -11.92
CA THR A 264 2.03 -43.79 -10.92
C THR A 264 2.48 -42.55 -10.12
N VAL A 265 3.76 -42.49 -9.75
CA VAL A 265 4.32 -41.36 -9.00
C VAL A 265 4.52 -40.14 -9.90
N PHE A 266 5.20 -40.29 -11.04
CA PHE A 266 5.60 -39.16 -11.89
C PHE A 266 4.48 -38.62 -12.77
N LEU A 267 3.60 -39.49 -13.30
CA LEU A 267 2.50 -39.08 -14.16
C LEU A 267 1.21 -38.90 -13.36
N GLY A 268 1.00 -39.66 -12.27
CA GLY A 268 -0.18 -39.55 -11.42
C GLY A 268 -0.01 -38.55 -10.28
N MET A 269 0.71 -38.94 -9.23
CA MET A 269 0.72 -38.22 -7.95
C MET A 269 1.43 -36.86 -8.00
N LEU A 270 2.54 -36.75 -8.72
CA LEU A 270 3.36 -35.53 -8.75
C LEU A 270 2.63 -34.34 -9.38
N PRO A 271 2.01 -34.45 -10.59
CA PRO A 271 1.24 -33.35 -11.17
C PRO A 271 0.06 -32.93 -10.29
N ILE A 272 -0.59 -33.89 -9.65
CA ILE A 272 -1.68 -33.63 -8.69
C ILE A 272 -1.16 -32.84 -7.49
N GLY A 273 -0.05 -33.27 -6.89
CA GLY A 273 0.58 -32.58 -5.78
C GLY A 273 0.97 -31.14 -6.12
N ILE A 274 1.57 -30.92 -7.29
CA ILE A 274 1.91 -29.58 -7.78
C ILE A 274 0.65 -28.74 -7.98
N ALA A 275 -0.39 -29.28 -8.63
CA ALA A 275 -1.66 -28.59 -8.83
C ALA A 275 -2.31 -28.19 -7.49
N MET A 276 -2.28 -29.06 -6.49
CA MET A 276 -2.78 -28.76 -5.16
C MET A 276 -2.00 -27.65 -4.46
N ILE A 277 -0.66 -27.66 -4.53
CA ILE A 277 0.17 -26.59 -3.94
C ILE A 277 -0.19 -25.23 -4.54
N VAL A 278 -0.35 -25.17 -5.86
CA VAL A 278 -0.76 -23.93 -6.54
C VAL A 278 -2.13 -23.47 -6.06
N ARG A 279 -3.12 -24.38 -5.96
CA ARG A 279 -4.46 -24.05 -5.47
C ARG A 279 -4.47 -23.61 -4.00
N LEU A 280 -3.60 -24.16 -3.17
CA LEU A 280 -3.44 -23.72 -1.78
C LEU A 280 -2.89 -22.29 -1.69
N LEU A 281 -1.95 -21.92 -2.56
CA LEU A 281 -1.49 -20.53 -2.68
C LEU A 281 -2.63 -19.61 -3.16
N ASP A 282 -3.46 -20.08 -4.09
CA ASP A 282 -4.64 -19.36 -4.56
C ASP A 282 -5.66 -19.12 -3.43
N ILE A 283 -5.94 -20.13 -2.62
CA ILE A 283 -6.81 -20.02 -1.44
C ILE A 283 -6.24 -19.00 -0.46
N ALA A 284 -4.95 -19.12 -0.12
CA ALA A 284 -4.29 -18.22 0.83
C ALA A 284 -4.33 -16.75 0.36
N GLY A 285 -4.03 -16.48 -0.92
CA GLY A 285 -4.11 -15.13 -1.45
C GLY A 285 -5.54 -14.59 -1.57
N ASN A 286 -6.52 -15.43 -1.91
CA ASN A 286 -7.92 -15.00 -1.90
C ASN A 286 -8.43 -14.66 -0.49
N ILE A 287 -7.93 -15.36 0.56
CA ILE A 287 -8.22 -15.01 1.96
C ILE A 287 -7.61 -13.64 2.32
N VAL A 288 -6.37 -13.36 1.91
CA VAL A 288 -5.76 -12.04 2.14
C VAL A 288 -6.51 -10.93 1.39
N LEU A 289 -6.97 -11.20 0.17
CA LEU A 289 -7.79 -10.26 -0.61
C LEU A 289 -9.16 -10.01 0.01
N ALA A 290 -9.72 -10.99 0.71
CA ALA A 290 -10.94 -10.85 1.49
C ALA A 290 -10.76 -9.91 2.69
N THR A 291 -9.55 -9.83 3.25
CA THR A 291 -9.20 -8.96 4.38
C THR A 291 -8.70 -7.59 3.90
N ASP A 292 -9.56 -6.75 3.30
CA ASP A 292 -9.32 -5.32 2.97
C ASP A 292 -7.86 -4.91 2.65
N TYR A 293 -7.18 -5.71 1.82
CA TYR A 293 -5.77 -5.50 1.53
C TYR A 293 -5.56 -4.24 0.68
N ARG A 294 -4.78 -3.29 1.20
CA ARG A 294 -4.44 -2.03 0.53
C ARG A 294 -3.00 -2.04 0.06
N HIS A 295 -2.81 -2.27 -1.24
CA HIS A 295 -1.48 -2.48 -1.80
C HIS A 295 -0.49 -1.33 -1.57
N TRP A 296 -0.92 -0.07 -1.72
CA TRP A 296 -0.04 1.10 -1.56
C TRP A 296 0.48 1.26 -0.12
N GLN A 297 -0.25 0.73 0.87
CA GLN A 297 0.12 0.84 2.28
C GLN A 297 1.26 -0.10 2.68
N ARG A 298 1.65 -1.06 1.84
CA ARG A 298 2.71 -2.04 2.16
C ARG A 298 4.07 -1.39 2.45
N ARG A 299 4.34 -0.21 1.88
CA ARG A 299 5.60 0.53 2.04
C ARG A 299 5.64 1.42 3.29
N ILE A 300 4.52 1.55 4.00
CA ILE A 300 4.46 2.35 5.24
C ILE A 300 5.37 1.66 6.27
N PRO A 301 6.37 2.33 6.85
CA PRO A 301 7.27 1.68 7.79
C PRO A 301 6.50 1.11 8.98
N SER A 302 6.60 -0.21 9.19
CA SER A 302 5.99 -0.88 10.33
C SER A 302 6.93 -0.91 11.53
N THR A 303 6.38 -0.63 12.71
CA THR A 303 7.10 -0.64 13.98
C THR A 303 7.28 -2.07 14.52
N GLY A 304 6.34 -2.97 14.24
CA GLY A 304 6.34 -4.37 14.69
C GLY A 304 7.14 -5.32 13.78
N TRP A 305 7.86 -6.26 14.39
CA TRP A 305 8.67 -7.24 13.63
C TRP A 305 7.80 -8.23 12.85
N VAL A 306 6.67 -8.65 13.42
CA VAL A 306 5.67 -9.51 12.75
C VAL A 306 5.15 -8.87 11.47
N GLU A 307 4.84 -7.59 11.50
CA GLU A 307 4.30 -6.89 10.33
C GLU A 307 5.36 -6.74 9.23
N ARG A 308 6.65 -6.59 9.59
CA ARG A 308 7.74 -6.55 8.59
C ARG A 308 7.94 -7.88 7.88
N THR A 309 7.79 -8.99 8.57
CA THR A 309 7.95 -10.34 7.99
C THR A 309 6.69 -10.78 7.25
N TRP A 310 5.50 -10.40 7.72
CA TRP A 310 4.23 -10.82 7.13
C TRP A 310 3.84 -10.04 5.86
N ARG A 311 4.07 -8.72 5.81
CA ARG A 311 3.77 -7.90 4.63
C ARG A 311 4.35 -8.37 3.28
N PRO A 312 5.61 -8.84 3.18
CA PRO A 312 6.11 -9.39 1.93
C PRO A 312 5.40 -10.70 1.54
N VAL A 313 4.99 -11.51 2.53
CA VAL A 313 4.21 -12.74 2.30
C VAL A 313 2.82 -12.39 1.77
N GLU A 314 2.10 -11.46 2.41
CA GLU A 314 0.81 -10.97 1.91
C GLU A 314 0.92 -10.43 0.48
N THR A 315 1.96 -9.62 0.22
CA THR A 315 2.19 -9.05 -1.10
C THR A 315 2.48 -10.13 -2.15
N PHE A 316 3.27 -11.16 -1.78
CA PHE A 316 3.53 -12.30 -2.65
C PHE A 316 2.22 -13.05 -2.96
N LEU A 317 1.44 -13.39 -1.93
CA LEU A 317 0.17 -14.09 -2.10
C LEU A 317 -0.80 -13.30 -2.98
N VAL A 318 -0.95 -12.00 -2.75
CA VAL A 318 -1.80 -11.13 -3.57
C VAL A 318 -1.33 -11.05 -5.02
N HIS A 319 -0.03 -10.94 -5.25
CA HIS A 319 0.52 -10.93 -6.62
C HIS A 319 0.40 -12.29 -7.31
N PHE A 320 0.42 -13.38 -6.54
CA PHE A 320 0.23 -14.72 -7.05
C PHE A 320 -1.23 -14.95 -7.50
N THR A 321 -2.21 -14.37 -6.79
CA THR A 321 -3.64 -14.64 -7.04
C THR A 321 -4.34 -13.62 -7.90
N TRP A 322 -4.11 -12.32 -7.67
CA TRP A 322 -4.77 -11.25 -8.41
C TRP A 322 -4.03 -9.91 -8.28
N PRO A 323 -2.96 -9.68 -9.08
CA PRO A 323 -2.21 -8.42 -9.02
C PRO A 323 -3.03 -7.21 -9.47
N LYS A 324 -4.09 -7.39 -10.26
CA LYS A 324 -4.99 -6.31 -10.69
C LYS A 324 -5.73 -5.62 -9.54
N ILE A 325 -5.68 -6.15 -8.31
CA ILE A 325 -6.20 -5.43 -7.13
C ILE A 325 -5.57 -4.04 -6.96
N THR A 326 -4.38 -3.81 -7.51
CA THR A 326 -3.74 -2.48 -7.49
C THR A 326 -4.52 -1.44 -8.27
N GLU A 327 -5.27 -1.84 -9.28
CA GLU A 327 -6.12 -0.97 -10.12
C GLU A 327 -7.55 -0.84 -9.57
N ALA A 328 -7.89 -1.54 -8.49
CA ALA A 328 -9.25 -1.53 -7.97
C ALA A 328 -9.67 -0.13 -7.47
N GLU A 329 -10.92 0.24 -7.72
CA GLU A 329 -11.54 1.47 -7.20
C GLU A 329 -11.96 1.27 -5.73
N TYR A 330 -11.78 2.30 -4.91
CA TYR A 330 -12.18 2.33 -3.50
C TYR A 330 -13.36 3.30 -3.26
N PRO A 331 -14.33 2.97 -2.40
CA PRO A 331 -14.52 1.70 -1.68
C PRO A 331 -15.08 0.58 -2.58
N TYR A 332 -14.70 -0.67 -2.29
CA TYR A 332 -15.15 -1.82 -3.06
C TYR A 332 -16.67 -2.03 -3.00
N ARG A 333 -17.29 -2.40 -4.12
CA ARG A 333 -18.66 -2.92 -4.14
C ARG A 333 -18.64 -4.43 -3.92
N MET A 334 -19.15 -4.90 -2.78
CA MET A 334 -19.41 -6.34 -2.58
C MET A 334 -20.67 -6.74 -3.35
N LEU A 335 -20.59 -7.79 -4.16
CA LEU A 335 -21.74 -8.30 -4.93
C LEU A 335 -22.93 -8.72 -4.04
N TRP A 336 -22.69 -9.07 -2.76
CA TRP A 336 -23.72 -9.43 -1.79
C TRP A 336 -24.40 -8.24 -1.10
N TYR A 337 -23.74 -7.08 -1.02
CA TYR A 337 -24.29 -5.89 -0.33
C TYR A 337 -25.04 -4.94 -1.26
N GLY A 338 -25.60 -5.47 -2.36
CA GLY A 338 -26.48 -4.72 -3.26
C GLY A 338 -27.87 -4.41 -2.68
N PHE A 339 -28.19 -4.84 -1.46
CA PHE A 339 -29.54 -4.70 -0.89
C PHE A 339 -29.65 -4.02 0.48
N GLY A 340 -28.59 -3.43 1.06
CA GLY A 340 -28.69 -3.07 2.49
C GLY A 340 -27.79 -2.00 3.10
N ARG A 341 -27.20 -1.06 2.35
CA ARG A 341 -26.59 0.14 2.97
C ARG A 341 -26.88 1.42 2.19
N LEU A 342 -28.14 1.86 2.27
CA LEU A 342 -28.45 3.28 2.43
C LEU A 342 -28.18 3.63 3.90
N GLY A 343 -27.17 4.46 4.16
CA GLY A 343 -26.90 4.98 5.50
C GLY A 343 -25.49 4.68 5.99
N GLY A 344 -24.55 5.61 5.79
CA GLY A 344 -23.27 5.56 6.48
C GLY A 344 -22.12 6.34 5.83
N THR A 345 -22.19 6.63 4.53
CA THR A 345 -21.09 7.32 3.83
C THR A 345 -21.59 8.56 3.10
N ILE A 346 -22.25 9.45 3.85
CA ILE A 346 -22.59 10.81 3.41
C ILE A 346 -21.92 11.79 4.37
N VAL A 347 -20.59 11.81 4.48
CA VAL A 347 -19.84 12.98 5.00
C VAL A 347 -18.39 12.90 4.50
N ARG A 348 -18.13 13.18 3.22
CA ARG A 348 -16.83 13.72 2.76
C ARG A 348 -16.81 14.14 1.30
N MET A 349 -17.68 13.59 0.45
CA MET A 349 -17.77 13.98 -0.96
C MET A 349 -18.68 15.17 -1.24
N ARG A 350 -19.25 15.84 -0.23
CA ARG A 350 -20.14 17.01 -0.41
C ARG A 350 -19.60 18.32 0.16
N GLN A 351 -18.30 18.38 0.48
CA GLN A 351 -17.63 19.63 0.86
C GLN A 351 -17.03 20.31 -0.40
N SER A 352 -16.39 19.52 -1.28
CA SER A 352 -15.78 20.03 -2.52
C SER A 352 -16.74 20.76 -3.48
N GLU A 353 -18.03 20.43 -3.47
CA GLU A 353 -19.00 21.07 -4.38
C GLU A 353 -19.66 22.30 -3.75
N LYS A 354 -19.69 22.39 -2.41
CA LYS A 354 -20.20 23.58 -1.68
C LYS A 354 -19.14 24.68 -1.51
N ASP A 355 -17.86 24.31 -1.50
CA ASP A 355 -16.76 25.27 -1.38
C ASP A 355 -16.48 26.00 -2.71
N ILE A 356 -17.05 25.52 -3.83
CA ILE A 356 -17.02 26.21 -5.13
C ILE A 356 -18.19 27.22 -5.24
N GLU A 357 -19.31 26.99 -4.56
CA GLU A 357 -20.47 27.90 -4.59
C GLU A 357 -20.41 29.05 -3.57
N MET A 358 -19.63 28.91 -2.48
CA MET A 358 -19.36 30.02 -1.56
C MET A 358 -18.01 30.65 -1.89
N GLY A 359 -18.05 31.77 -2.62
CA GLY A 359 -16.89 32.51 -3.12
C GLY A 359 -15.89 32.99 -2.05
N THR A 360 -15.06 32.07 -1.56
CA THR A 360 -13.94 32.34 -0.63
C THR A 360 -12.59 31.91 -1.19
N ILE A 361 -12.43 31.87 -2.52
CA ILE A 361 -11.11 31.79 -3.16
C ILE A 361 -10.64 33.23 -3.43
N PRO A 362 -9.69 33.80 -2.68
CA PRO A 362 -9.07 35.05 -3.10
C PRO A 362 -8.34 34.82 -4.43
N ALA A 363 -8.64 35.68 -5.40
CA ALA A 363 -8.00 35.68 -6.70
C ALA A 363 -6.47 35.72 -6.57
N ARG A 364 -5.82 34.97 -7.46
CA ARG A 364 -4.37 34.90 -7.64
C ARG A 364 -3.76 36.32 -7.65
N PRO A 365 -2.83 36.68 -6.75
CA PRO A 365 -2.11 37.94 -6.87
C PRO A 365 -1.13 37.79 -8.04
N GLY A 366 -1.46 38.38 -9.18
CA GLY A 366 -0.56 38.39 -10.35
C GLY A 366 -1.21 38.29 -11.74
N SER A 367 -2.53 38.40 -11.86
CA SER A 367 -3.17 38.63 -13.17
C SER A 367 -3.89 39.99 -13.16
N ALA A 368 -3.12 41.03 -13.41
CA ALA A 368 -3.58 42.29 -13.98
C ALA A 368 -2.69 42.60 -15.17
#